data_AF-A0A935Z396-F1
#
_entry.id   AF-A0A935Z396-F1
#
_cell.length_a   1.000
_cell.length_b   1.000
_cell.length_c   1.000
_cell.angle_alpha   90.00
_cell.angle_beta   90.00
_cell.angle_gamma   90.00
#
_symmetry.space_group_name_H-M   'P 1'
#
loop_
_entity.id
_entity.type
_entity.pdbx_description
1 polymer ?
#
loop_
_entity_poly.entity_id
_entity_poly.type
_entity_poly.pdbx_seq_one_letter_code
_entity_poly.pdbx_strand_id
1 'polypeptide(L)'
;MAEQKESSVLFSLKELMNLEEDRIRQEEDDRQKKADAEMQARLDAERRAREAEEARLRDEDNRKRAEEQRAREEQARLEAMRQAEVERARVEAENVARMQAMQAQQEHERQLTAIKESQGKKKITYIAAGIGAVALLGLIGGGFALKSQSDKQAAAEAAHKVEMAEYEAKLQKAQKDLEAQNEAVKGLEGAVANAKTDAEKKAAEAALLAAKEEQKKKAGQVSSFKPPVGGGGGASKPAKPCNCQPGDPLCSCL
;
A
#
# COMPACT_ATOMS: atom_id res chain seq x y z
N MET A 1 -11.09 -98.73 38.92
CA MET A 1 -11.99 -97.61 39.28
C MET A 1 -11.24 -96.32 39.66
N ALA A 2 -9.91 -96.33 39.86
CA ALA A 2 -9.12 -95.11 40.16
C ALA A 2 -8.74 -94.30 38.91
N GLU A 3 -8.39 -94.97 37.80
CA GLU A 3 -7.96 -94.29 36.56
C GLU A 3 -9.04 -93.42 35.89
N GLN A 4 -10.33 -93.75 36.07
CA GLN A 4 -11.43 -92.91 35.56
C GLN A 4 -11.64 -91.62 36.35
N LYS A 5 -11.23 -91.57 37.62
CA LYS A 5 -11.33 -90.36 38.46
C LYS A 5 -10.16 -89.39 38.23
N GLU A 6 -8.99 -89.92 37.85
CA GLU A 6 -7.84 -89.12 37.44
C GLU A 6 -8.09 -88.44 36.08
N SER A 7 -8.79 -89.12 35.16
CA SER A 7 -9.20 -88.50 33.88
C SER A 7 -10.23 -87.37 34.03
N SER A 8 -11.13 -87.41 35.04
CA SER A 8 -12.11 -86.34 35.25
C SER A 8 -11.50 -85.08 35.87
N VAL A 9 -10.47 -85.22 36.70
CA VAL A 9 -9.77 -84.07 37.30
C VAL A 9 -8.90 -83.35 36.27
N LEU A 10 -8.21 -84.10 35.40
CA LEU A 10 -7.40 -83.51 34.33
C LEU A 10 -8.26 -82.85 33.24
N PHE A 11 -9.46 -83.38 32.97
CA PHE A 11 -10.43 -82.74 32.09
C PHE A 11 -10.94 -81.41 32.66
N SER A 12 -11.31 -81.38 33.95
CA SER A 12 -11.76 -80.17 34.64
C SER A 12 -10.69 -79.08 34.69
N LEU A 13 -9.42 -79.44 34.88
CA LEU A 13 -8.33 -78.46 34.88
C LEU A 13 -8.07 -77.86 33.49
N LYS A 14 -8.15 -78.69 32.44
CA LYS A 14 -8.00 -78.24 31.05
C LYS A 14 -9.15 -77.31 30.63
N GLU A 15 -10.38 -77.63 31.04
CA GLU A 15 -11.53 -76.78 30.77
C GLU A 15 -11.45 -75.44 31.50
N LEU A 16 -10.95 -75.42 32.74
CA LEU A 16 -10.70 -74.18 33.48
C LEU A 16 -9.58 -73.33 32.84
N MET A 17 -8.51 -73.95 32.35
CA MET A 17 -7.45 -73.23 31.62
C MET A 17 -7.95 -72.61 30.33
N ASN A 18 -8.80 -73.32 29.57
CA ASN A 18 -9.40 -72.78 28.35
C ASN A 18 -10.33 -71.60 28.66
N LEU A 19 -11.09 -71.67 29.76
CA LEU A 19 -12.01 -70.60 30.16
C LEU A 19 -11.27 -69.32 30.58
N GLU A 20 -10.10 -69.48 31.22
CA GLU A 20 -9.24 -68.37 31.58
C GLU A 20 -8.53 -67.79 30.34
N GLU A 21 -8.08 -68.63 29.42
CA GLU A 21 -7.51 -68.19 28.13
C GLU A 21 -8.53 -67.42 27.29
N ASP A 22 -9.79 -67.87 27.25
CA ASP A 22 -10.87 -67.17 26.56
C ASP A 22 -11.22 -65.83 27.24
N ARG A 23 -11.17 -65.76 28.58
CA ARG A 23 -11.36 -64.50 29.31
C ARG A 23 -10.22 -63.51 29.03
N ILE A 24 -8.97 -63.99 29.02
CA ILE A 24 -7.81 -63.17 28.70
C ILE A 24 -7.91 -62.64 27.27
N ARG A 25 -8.27 -63.49 26.30
CA ARG A 25 -8.51 -63.05 24.90
C ARG A 25 -9.61 -62.01 24.79
N GLN A 26 -10.73 -62.21 25.48
CA GLN A 26 -11.83 -61.22 25.48
C GLN A 26 -11.40 -59.88 26.10
N GLU A 27 -10.64 -59.91 27.20
CA GLU A 27 -10.14 -58.69 27.83
C GLU A 27 -9.10 -57.98 26.94
N GLU A 28 -8.22 -58.73 26.28
CA GLU A 28 -7.26 -58.19 25.32
C GLU A 28 -7.94 -57.57 24.11
N ASP A 29 -8.93 -58.26 23.52
CA ASP A 29 -9.72 -57.74 22.39
C ASP A 29 -10.48 -56.48 22.77
N ASP A 30 -11.08 -56.43 23.97
CA ASP A 30 -11.79 -55.25 24.46
C ASP A 30 -10.84 -54.09 24.76
N ARG A 31 -9.64 -54.37 25.28
CA ARG A 31 -8.59 -53.35 25.47
C ARG A 31 -8.09 -52.83 24.12
N GLN A 32 -7.86 -53.70 23.14
CA GLN A 32 -7.46 -53.31 21.79
C GLN A 32 -8.53 -52.45 21.11
N LYS A 33 -9.80 -52.88 21.14
CA LYS A 33 -10.91 -52.08 20.59
C LYS A 33 -11.04 -50.71 21.24
N LYS A 34 -10.85 -50.60 22.55
CA LYS A 34 -10.88 -49.31 23.25
C LYS A 34 -9.69 -48.42 22.85
N ALA A 35 -8.49 -48.99 22.74
CA ALA A 35 -7.31 -48.26 22.29
C ALA A 35 -7.46 -47.76 20.85
N ASP A 36 -7.96 -48.61 19.95
CA ASP A 36 -8.21 -48.26 18.55
C ASP A 36 -9.29 -47.18 18.43
N ALA A 37 -10.39 -47.30 19.18
CA ALA A 37 -11.44 -46.30 19.21
C ALA A 37 -10.95 -44.95 19.75
N GLU A 38 -10.10 -44.94 20.78
CA GLU A 38 -9.49 -43.71 21.29
C GLU A 38 -8.52 -43.09 20.27
N MET A 39 -7.69 -43.90 19.62
CA MET A 39 -6.78 -43.43 18.58
C MET A 39 -7.54 -42.84 17.39
N GLN A 40 -8.61 -43.50 16.93
CA GLN A 40 -9.48 -42.97 15.88
C GLN A 40 -10.17 -41.67 16.31
N ALA A 41 -10.71 -41.61 17.52
CA ALA A 41 -11.34 -40.40 18.04
C ALA A 41 -10.34 -39.22 18.11
N ARG A 42 -9.08 -39.47 18.49
CA ARG A 42 -8.02 -38.46 18.49
C ARG A 42 -7.69 -37.98 17.08
N LEU A 43 -7.52 -38.89 16.12
CA LEU A 43 -7.24 -38.54 14.72
C LEU A 43 -8.39 -37.76 14.07
N ASP A 44 -9.64 -38.13 14.36
CA ASP A 44 -10.81 -37.41 13.85
C ASP A 44 -11.02 -36.05 14.51
N ALA A 45 -10.65 -35.91 15.79
CA ALA A 45 -10.64 -34.62 16.47
C ALA A 45 -9.56 -33.69 15.86
N GLU A 46 -8.36 -34.22 15.62
CA GLU A 46 -7.28 -33.46 14.98
C GLU A 46 -7.63 -33.05 13.55
N ARG A 47 -8.21 -33.97 12.77
CA ARG A 47 -8.67 -33.67 11.41
C ARG A 47 -9.71 -32.55 11.40
N ARG A 48 -10.73 -32.65 12.26
CA ARG A 48 -11.75 -31.60 12.39
C ARG A 48 -11.17 -30.27 12.84
N ALA A 49 -10.18 -30.27 13.73
CA ALA A 49 -9.50 -29.05 14.16
C ALA A 49 -8.74 -28.40 12.99
N ARG A 50 -7.99 -29.18 12.20
CA ARG A 50 -7.26 -28.70 11.02
C ARG A 50 -8.21 -28.18 9.94
N GLU A 51 -9.30 -28.90 9.65
CA GLU A 51 -10.32 -28.48 8.68
C GLU A 51 -11.03 -27.19 9.12
N ALA A 52 -11.31 -27.03 10.41
CA ALA A 52 -11.90 -25.80 10.95
C ALA A 52 -10.93 -24.61 10.84
N GLU A 53 -9.64 -24.80 11.12
CA GLU A 53 -8.63 -23.76 10.96
C GLU A 53 -8.46 -23.36 9.48
N GLU A 54 -8.37 -24.34 8.58
CA GLU A 54 -8.27 -24.07 7.14
C GLU A 54 -9.52 -23.37 6.61
N ALA A 55 -10.71 -23.76 7.06
CA ALA A 55 -11.95 -23.09 6.70
C ALA A 55 -11.95 -21.62 7.16
N ARG A 56 -11.47 -21.33 8.37
CA ARG A 56 -11.33 -19.95 8.86
C ARG A 56 -10.34 -19.15 8.04
N LEU A 57 -9.19 -19.75 7.70
CA LEU A 57 -8.17 -19.08 6.89
C LEU A 57 -8.68 -18.78 5.47
N ARG A 58 -9.43 -19.70 4.87
CA ARG A 58 -10.07 -19.53 3.56
C ARG A 58 -11.14 -18.43 3.59
N ASP A 59 -11.94 -18.35 4.65
CA ASP A 59 -12.94 -17.30 4.81
C ASP A 59 -12.29 -15.91 4.93
N GLU A 60 -11.24 -15.79 5.75
CA GLU A 60 -10.47 -14.54 5.87
C GLU A 60 -9.80 -14.12 4.56
N ASP A 61 -9.20 -15.06 3.81
CA ASP A 61 -8.61 -14.79 2.51
C ASP A 61 -9.67 -14.35 1.48
N ASN A 62 -10.81 -15.03 1.45
CA ASN A 62 -11.94 -14.66 0.60
C ASN A 62 -12.47 -13.25 0.95
N ARG A 63 -12.56 -12.93 2.26
CA ARG A 63 -12.97 -11.60 2.70
C ARG A 63 -11.98 -10.52 2.27
N LYS A 64 -10.68 -10.76 2.42
CA LYS A 64 -9.62 -9.83 1.95
C LYS A 64 -9.68 -9.61 0.44
N ARG A 65 -9.84 -10.68 -0.35
CA ARG A 65 -9.99 -10.57 -1.81
C ARG A 65 -11.23 -9.79 -2.21
N ALA A 66 -12.35 -10.02 -1.52
CA ALA A 66 -13.58 -9.28 -1.77
C ALA A 66 -13.44 -7.78 -1.41
N GLU A 67 -12.79 -7.46 -0.28
CA GLU A 67 -12.49 -6.08 0.12
C GLU A 67 -11.56 -5.40 -0.90
N GLU A 68 -10.51 -6.10 -1.37
CA GLU A 68 -9.59 -5.57 -2.38
C GLU A 68 -10.30 -5.33 -3.73
N GLN A 69 -11.18 -6.24 -4.16
CA GLN A 69 -11.99 -6.04 -5.36
C GLN A 69 -12.90 -4.82 -5.23
N ARG A 70 -13.60 -4.66 -4.11
CA ARG A 70 -14.43 -3.47 -3.83
C ARG A 70 -13.60 -2.20 -3.84
N ALA A 71 -12.42 -2.21 -3.22
CA ALA A 71 -11.52 -1.05 -3.21
C ALA A 71 -11.05 -0.68 -4.64
N ARG A 72 -10.73 -1.68 -5.48
CA ARG A 72 -10.36 -1.45 -6.89
C ARG A 72 -11.53 -0.89 -7.70
N GLU A 73 -12.75 -1.41 -7.48
CA GLU A 73 -13.95 -0.90 -8.13
C GLU A 73 -14.29 0.53 -7.71
N GLU A 74 -14.18 0.85 -6.42
CA GLU A 74 -14.38 2.21 -5.90
C GLU A 74 -13.34 3.18 -6.46
N GLN A 75 -12.06 2.77 -6.53
CA GLN A 75 -11.01 3.57 -7.16
C GLN A 75 -11.31 3.82 -8.64
N ALA A 76 -11.69 2.78 -9.40
CA ALA A 76 -12.05 2.92 -10.80
C ALA A 76 -13.27 3.84 -11.00
N ARG A 77 -14.27 3.74 -10.12
CA ARG A 77 -15.44 4.65 -10.14
C ARG A 77 -15.04 6.09 -9.86
N LEU A 78 -14.20 6.34 -8.87
CA LEU A 78 -13.72 7.69 -8.55
C LEU A 78 -12.87 8.27 -9.68
N GLU A 79 -12.02 7.46 -10.32
CA GLU A 79 -11.24 7.87 -11.48
C GLU A 79 -12.13 8.20 -12.68
N ALA A 80 -13.15 7.38 -12.96
CA ALA A 80 -14.13 7.65 -14.01
C ALA A 80 -14.92 8.94 -13.74
N MET A 81 -15.33 9.19 -12.50
CA MET A 81 -15.98 10.45 -12.11
C MET A 81 -15.08 11.66 -12.33
N ARG A 82 -13.81 11.57 -11.91
CA ARG A 82 -12.82 12.66 -12.12
C ARG A 82 -12.59 12.92 -13.60
N GLN A 83 -12.49 11.89 -14.43
CA GLN A 83 -12.35 12.04 -15.88
C GLN A 83 -13.59 12.69 -16.49
N ALA A 84 -14.79 12.24 -16.11
CA ALA A 84 -16.04 12.82 -16.57
C ALA A 84 -16.18 14.30 -16.18
N GLU A 85 -15.73 14.70 -14.99
CA GLU A 85 -15.75 16.10 -14.54
C GLU A 85 -14.77 16.96 -15.35
N VAL A 86 -13.56 16.46 -15.61
CA VAL A 86 -12.57 17.16 -16.45
C VAL A 86 -13.08 17.32 -17.89
N GLU A 87 -13.70 16.29 -18.46
CA GLU A 87 -14.29 16.36 -19.80
C GLU A 87 -15.44 17.34 -19.85
N ARG A 88 -16.34 17.34 -18.85
CA ARG A 88 -17.42 18.33 -18.74
C ARG A 88 -16.86 19.76 -18.66
N ALA A 89 -15.85 20.00 -17.83
CA ALA A 89 -15.22 21.30 -17.72
C ALA A 89 -14.57 21.76 -19.04
N ARG A 90 -13.96 20.84 -19.80
CA ARG A 90 -13.41 21.14 -21.13
C ARG A 90 -14.50 21.52 -22.13
N VAL A 91 -15.58 20.73 -22.19
CA VAL A 91 -16.70 21.00 -23.11
C VAL A 91 -17.40 22.31 -22.75
N GLU A 92 -17.57 22.59 -21.45
CA GLU A 92 -18.15 23.85 -20.99
C GLU A 92 -17.26 25.04 -21.35
N ALA A 93 -15.94 24.93 -21.13
CA ALA A 93 -14.99 25.97 -21.53
C ALA A 93 -14.99 26.22 -23.04
N GLU A 94 -15.06 25.17 -23.86
CA GLU A 94 -15.16 25.29 -25.32
C GLU A 94 -16.46 25.97 -25.74
N ASN A 95 -17.59 25.60 -25.14
CA ASN A 95 -18.89 26.22 -25.42
C ASN A 95 -18.91 27.70 -25.02
N VAL A 96 -18.37 28.04 -23.84
CA VAL A 96 -18.25 29.43 -23.39
C VAL A 96 -17.36 30.23 -24.32
N ALA A 97 -16.20 29.70 -24.72
CA ALA A 97 -15.30 30.36 -25.67
C ALA A 97 -15.99 30.59 -27.03
N ARG A 98 -16.76 29.61 -27.52
CA ARG A 98 -17.53 29.72 -28.76
C ARG A 98 -18.62 30.78 -28.67
N MET A 99 -19.33 30.85 -27.55
CA MET A 99 -20.35 31.87 -27.30
C MET A 99 -19.74 33.27 -27.22
N GLN A 100 -18.61 33.42 -26.51
CA GLN A 100 -17.89 34.69 -26.42
C GLN A 100 -17.36 35.14 -27.79
N ALA A 101 -16.82 34.22 -28.60
CA ALA A 101 -16.37 34.54 -29.95
C ALA A 101 -17.53 35.03 -30.84
N MET A 102 -18.70 34.40 -30.74
CA MET A 102 -19.90 34.83 -31.47
C MET A 102 -20.41 36.19 -30.99
N GLN A 103 -20.42 36.43 -29.67
CA GLN A 103 -20.80 37.73 -29.10
C GLN A 103 -19.82 38.83 -29.53
N ALA A 104 -18.51 38.57 -29.50
CA ALA A 104 -17.50 39.52 -29.94
C ALA A 104 -17.66 39.88 -31.43
N GLN A 105 -18.05 38.93 -32.29
CA GLN A 105 -18.38 39.22 -33.69
C GLN A 105 -19.61 40.13 -33.81
N GLN A 106 -20.69 39.84 -33.09
CA GLN A 106 -21.89 40.68 -33.10
C GLN A 106 -21.62 42.09 -32.56
N GLU A 107 -20.83 42.21 -31.50
CA GLU A 107 -20.42 43.51 -30.96
C GLU A 107 -19.53 44.26 -31.95
N HIS A 108 -18.61 43.58 -32.62
CA HIS A 108 -17.79 44.22 -33.63
C HIS A 108 -18.64 44.74 -34.80
N GLU A 109 -19.60 43.95 -35.27
CA GLU A 109 -20.55 44.38 -36.30
C GLU A 109 -21.35 45.60 -35.84
N ARG A 110 -21.87 45.61 -34.60
CA ARG A 110 -22.60 46.75 -34.02
C ARG A 110 -21.74 48.00 -33.87
N GLN A 111 -20.48 47.84 -33.50
CA GLN A 111 -19.52 48.94 -33.41
C GLN A 111 -19.17 49.48 -34.79
N LEU A 112 -18.99 48.61 -35.79
CA LEU A 112 -18.76 49.04 -37.17
C LEU A 112 -19.97 49.79 -37.72
N THR A 113 -21.20 49.36 -37.43
CA THR A 113 -22.40 50.12 -37.82
C THR A 113 -22.48 51.47 -37.10
N ALA A 114 -22.21 51.53 -35.80
CA ALA A 114 -22.22 52.77 -35.03
C ALA A 114 -21.08 53.74 -35.45
N ILE A 115 -19.92 53.21 -35.83
CA ILE A 115 -18.79 54.00 -36.36
C ILE A 115 -19.11 54.50 -37.78
N LYS A 116 -19.72 53.66 -38.63
CA LYS A 116 -20.21 54.08 -39.97
C LYS A 116 -21.23 55.22 -39.86
N GLU A 117 -22.13 55.18 -38.87
CA GLU A 117 -23.09 56.26 -38.60
C GLU A 117 -22.45 57.52 -38.02
N SER A 118 -21.35 57.39 -37.26
CA SER A 118 -20.73 58.51 -36.55
C SER A 118 -19.48 59.09 -37.21
N GLN A 119 -19.24 58.81 -38.50
CA GLN A 119 -18.19 59.43 -39.32
C GLN A 119 -18.45 60.92 -39.60
N GLY A 120 -18.40 61.73 -38.55
CA GLY A 120 -17.96 63.11 -38.61
C GLY A 120 -16.43 63.15 -38.53
N LYS A 121 -15.79 63.81 -39.49
CA LYS A 121 -14.33 63.84 -39.77
C LYS A 121 -13.38 64.23 -38.61
N LYS A 122 -13.87 64.47 -37.39
CA LYS A 122 -13.10 64.97 -36.23
C LYS A 122 -12.83 63.92 -35.12
N LYS A 123 -13.54 62.79 -35.08
CA LYS A 123 -13.41 61.81 -33.97
C LYS A 123 -12.25 60.80 -34.12
N ILE A 124 -11.82 60.52 -35.35
CA ILE A 124 -10.78 59.51 -35.65
C ILE A 124 -9.42 59.89 -35.03
N THR A 125 -9.08 61.18 -35.02
CA THR A 125 -7.81 61.68 -34.47
C THR A 125 -7.72 61.53 -32.94
N TYR A 126 -8.85 61.68 -32.23
CA TYR A 126 -8.88 61.53 -30.77
C TYR A 126 -8.85 60.06 -30.32
N ILE A 127 -9.44 59.15 -31.10
CA ILE A 127 -9.43 57.70 -30.79
C ILE A 127 -8.02 57.12 -30.96
N ALA A 128 -7.30 57.52 -32.01
CA ALA A 128 -5.91 57.07 -32.23
C ALA A 128 -4.97 57.52 -31.11
N ALA A 129 -5.15 58.74 -30.57
CA ALA A 129 -4.37 59.23 -29.44
C ALA A 129 -4.71 58.49 -28.12
N GLY A 130 -5.98 58.15 -27.90
CA GLY A 130 -6.42 57.43 -26.69
C GLY A 130 -5.89 56.00 -26.60
N ILE A 131 -5.87 55.26 -27.72
CA ILE A 131 -5.38 53.87 -27.75
C ILE A 131 -3.88 53.82 -27.44
N GLY A 132 -3.09 54.77 -27.96
CA GLY A 132 -1.65 54.85 -27.67
C GLY A 132 -1.34 55.09 -26.19
N ALA A 133 -2.12 55.94 -25.51
CA ALA A 133 -1.94 56.24 -24.09
C ALA A 133 -2.28 55.04 -23.18
N VAL A 134 -3.35 54.30 -23.50
CA VAL A 134 -3.76 53.12 -22.72
C VAL A 134 -2.77 51.97 -22.89
N ALA A 135 -2.24 51.75 -24.09
CA ALA A 135 -1.23 50.72 -24.33
C ALA A 135 0.07 50.97 -23.54
N LEU A 136 0.52 52.23 -23.46
CA LEU A 136 1.70 52.61 -22.69
C LEU A 136 1.49 52.41 -21.18
N LEU A 137 0.33 52.81 -20.64
CA LEU A 137 0.01 52.61 -19.23
C LEU A 137 -0.16 51.12 -18.87
N GLY A 138 -0.75 50.33 -19.77
CA GLY A 138 -0.90 48.88 -19.60
C GLY A 138 0.43 48.13 -19.60
N LEU A 139 1.38 48.52 -20.45
CA LEU A 139 2.73 47.92 -20.46
C LEU A 139 3.53 48.26 -19.21
N ILE A 140 3.45 49.51 -18.73
CA ILE A 140 4.16 49.96 -17.52
C ILE A 140 3.54 49.30 -16.26
N GLY A 141 2.20 49.29 -16.14
CA GLY A 141 1.51 48.68 -15.01
C GLY A 141 1.59 47.15 -14.99
N GLY A 142 1.44 46.50 -16.14
CA GLY A 142 1.54 45.04 -16.28
C GLY A 142 2.96 44.51 -16.02
N GLY A 143 3.99 45.24 -16.46
CA GLY A 143 5.39 44.89 -16.18
C GLY A 143 5.74 44.93 -14.69
N PHE A 144 5.18 45.89 -13.94
CA PHE A 144 5.43 46.01 -12.49
C PHE A 144 4.71 44.91 -11.68
N ALA A 145 3.49 44.54 -12.09
CA ALA A 145 2.73 43.46 -11.46
C ALA A 145 3.41 42.09 -11.65
N LEU A 146 3.91 41.79 -12.85
CA LEU A 146 4.61 40.53 -13.13
C LEU A 146 5.92 40.41 -12.34
N LYS A 147 6.68 41.51 -12.19
CA LYS A 147 7.92 41.52 -11.39
C LYS A 147 7.67 41.32 -9.90
N SER A 148 6.61 41.92 -9.35
CA SER A 148 6.23 41.71 -7.94
C SER A 148 5.73 40.29 -7.68
N GLN A 149 5.09 39.65 -8.66
CA GLN A 149 4.62 38.27 -8.53
C GLN A 149 5.76 37.26 -8.64
N SER A 150 6.77 37.51 -9.50
CA SER A 150 7.96 36.66 -9.59
C SER A 150 8.81 36.70 -8.30
N ASP A 151 8.92 37.87 -7.65
CA ASP A 151 9.68 37.99 -6.40
C ASP A 151 9.03 37.19 -5.24
N LYS A 152 7.68 37.13 -5.21
CA LYS A 152 6.95 36.31 -4.22
C LYS A 152 7.10 34.81 -4.48
N GLN A 153 7.17 34.38 -5.74
CA GLN A 153 7.42 32.98 -6.09
C GLN A 153 8.86 32.55 -5.78
N ALA A 154 9.85 33.42 -6.03
CA ALA A 154 11.24 33.16 -5.67
C ALA A 154 11.45 33.02 -4.16
N ALA A 155 10.76 33.84 -3.35
CA ALA A 155 10.79 33.73 -1.89
C ALA A 155 10.11 32.43 -1.39
N ALA A 156 9.02 32.00 -2.02
CA ALA A 156 8.34 30.74 -1.69
C ALA A 156 9.19 29.50 -2.06
N GLU A 157 9.86 29.52 -3.21
CA GLU A 157 10.79 28.45 -3.59
C GLU A 157 12.01 28.37 -2.67
N ALA A 158 12.54 29.52 -2.24
CA ALA A 158 13.66 29.55 -1.30
C ALA A 158 13.29 28.92 0.05
N ALA A 159 12.09 29.23 0.58
CA ALA A 159 11.58 28.62 1.80
C ALA A 159 11.40 27.09 1.64
N HIS A 160 10.84 26.64 0.52
CA HIS A 160 10.69 25.21 0.23
C HIS A 160 12.03 24.48 0.11
N LYS A 161 13.05 25.08 -0.49
CA LYS A 161 14.38 24.45 -0.62
C LYS A 161 15.06 24.29 0.75
N VAL A 162 14.90 25.25 1.65
CA VAL A 162 15.42 25.15 3.02
C VAL A 162 14.71 24.03 3.78
N GLU A 163 13.38 23.96 3.67
CA GLU A 163 12.60 22.90 4.30
C GLU A 163 13.00 21.52 3.76
N MET A 164 13.11 21.35 2.44
CA MET A 164 13.54 20.09 1.81
C MET A 164 14.95 19.68 2.23
N ALA A 165 15.90 20.62 2.34
CA ALA A 165 17.25 20.34 2.82
C ALA A 165 17.28 19.83 4.27
N GLU A 166 16.42 20.38 5.15
CA GLU A 166 16.27 19.87 6.51
C GLU A 166 15.65 18.48 6.56
N TYR A 167 14.68 18.18 5.69
CA TYR A 167 14.09 16.85 5.57
C TYR A 167 15.09 15.82 5.04
N GLU A 168 15.88 16.18 4.03
CA GLU A 168 16.94 15.33 3.50
C GLU A 168 18.02 15.05 4.55
N ALA A 169 18.40 16.06 5.35
CA ALA A 169 19.34 15.87 6.46
C ALA A 169 18.79 14.91 7.53
N LYS A 170 17.50 15.00 7.86
CA LYS A 170 16.83 14.08 8.80
C LYS A 170 16.77 12.66 8.23
N LEU A 171 16.48 12.50 6.94
CA LEU A 171 16.45 11.21 6.27
C LEU A 171 17.84 10.56 6.18
N GLN A 172 18.87 11.32 5.81
CA GLN A 172 20.25 10.82 5.78
C GLN A 172 20.73 10.40 7.17
N LYS A 173 20.39 11.15 8.21
CA LYS A 173 20.70 10.78 9.60
C LYS A 173 19.99 9.48 10.00
N ALA A 174 18.70 9.38 9.71
CA ALA A 174 17.92 8.17 9.97
C ALA A 174 18.45 6.94 9.21
N GLN A 175 18.88 7.11 7.95
CA GLN A 175 19.50 6.05 7.16
C GLN A 175 20.84 5.59 7.76
N LYS A 176 21.72 6.51 8.15
CA LYS A 176 22.99 6.20 8.80
C LYS A 176 22.80 5.46 10.13
N ASP A 177 21.82 5.87 10.93
CA ASP A 177 21.51 5.22 12.21
C ASP A 177 20.97 3.79 12.02
N LEU A 178 20.28 3.53 10.91
CA LEU A 178 19.77 2.20 10.55
C LEU A 178 20.89 1.30 10.03
N GLU A 179 21.79 1.86 9.22
CA GLU A 179 22.97 1.16 8.70
C GLU A 179 23.95 0.77 9.82
N ALA A 180 24.25 1.68 10.74
CA ALA A 180 25.08 1.40 11.92
C ALA A 180 24.50 0.28 12.80
N GLN A 181 23.17 0.24 12.96
CA GLN A 181 22.51 -0.85 13.68
C GLN A 181 22.53 -2.17 12.93
N ASN A 182 22.40 -2.15 11.60
CA ASN A 182 22.54 -3.36 10.79
C ASN A 182 23.96 -3.94 10.90
N GLU A 183 24.99 -3.09 10.90
CA GLU A 183 26.37 -3.53 11.13
C GLU A 183 26.58 -4.10 12.53
N ALA A 184 25.99 -3.47 13.57
CA ALA A 184 26.05 -3.98 14.94
C ALA A 184 25.37 -5.36 15.06
N VAL A 185 24.20 -5.56 14.43
CA VAL A 185 23.50 -6.85 14.41
C VAL A 185 24.31 -7.90 13.65
N LYS A 186 24.90 -7.56 12.50
CA LYS A 186 25.79 -8.47 11.76
C LYS A 186 27.03 -8.86 12.58
N GLY A 187 27.60 -7.92 13.34
CA GLY A 187 28.70 -8.18 14.25
C GLY A 187 28.33 -9.17 15.36
N LEU A 188 27.14 -9.02 15.94
CA LEU A 188 26.60 -9.96 16.95
C LEU A 188 26.23 -11.32 16.36
N GLU A 189 25.70 -11.38 15.14
CA GLU A 189 25.48 -12.62 14.39
C GLU A 189 26.80 -13.37 14.14
N GLY A 190 27.86 -12.64 13.79
CA GLY A 190 29.21 -13.20 13.69
C GLY A 190 29.75 -13.70 15.04
N ALA A 191 29.43 -13.03 16.15
CA ALA A 191 29.81 -13.46 17.50
C ALA A 191 29.06 -14.74 17.93
N VAL A 192 27.76 -14.87 17.59
CA VAL A 192 26.99 -16.11 17.80
C VAL A 192 27.56 -17.27 16.98
N ALA A 193 27.93 -17.03 15.72
CA ALA A 193 28.50 -18.05 14.85
C ALA A 193 29.88 -18.55 15.32
N ASN A 194 30.67 -17.68 15.96
CA ASN A 194 32.04 -18.00 16.41
C ASN A 194 32.12 -18.43 17.89
N ALA A 195 31.03 -18.38 18.65
CA ALA A 195 31.00 -18.78 20.06
C ALA A 195 31.21 -20.30 20.21
N LYS A 196 32.17 -20.70 21.05
CA LYS A 196 32.62 -22.10 21.19
C LYS A 196 31.95 -22.83 22.34
N THR A 197 31.46 -22.11 23.35
CA THR A 197 30.79 -22.69 24.52
C THR A 197 29.28 -22.41 24.51
N ASP A 198 28.49 -23.32 25.10
CA ASP A 198 27.02 -23.15 25.20
C ASP A 198 26.61 -21.94 26.03
N ALA A 199 27.46 -21.53 26.99
CA ALA A 199 27.24 -20.32 27.78
C ALA A 199 27.45 -19.03 26.95
N GLU A 200 28.50 -18.99 26.12
CA GLU A 200 28.76 -17.85 25.21
C GLU A 200 27.70 -17.75 24.10
N LYS A 201 27.23 -18.89 23.58
CA LYS A 201 26.14 -18.92 22.58
C LYS A 201 24.86 -18.33 23.14
N LYS A 202 24.43 -18.75 24.34
CA LYS A 202 23.22 -18.21 24.98
C LYS A 202 23.33 -16.71 25.29
N ALA A 203 24.50 -16.25 25.75
CA ALA A 203 24.73 -14.82 26.00
C ALA A 203 24.71 -14.00 24.70
N ALA A 204 25.32 -14.51 23.64
CA ALA A 204 25.36 -13.84 22.34
C ALA A 204 23.99 -13.85 21.64
N GLU A 205 23.20 -14.93 21.74
CA GLU A 205 21.82 -15.00 21.24
C GLU A 205 20.89 -14.03 21.97
N ALA A 206 21.02 -13.91 23.30
CA ALA A 206 20.26 -12.93 24.08
C ALA A 206 20.60 -11.48 23.68
N ALA A 207 21.87 -11.18 23.45
CA ALA A 207 22.31 -9.86 22.97
C ALA A 207 21.79 -9.55 21.55
N LEU A 208 21.75 -10.55 20.68
CA LEU A 208 21.24 -10.44 19.30
C LEU A 208 19.72 -10.20 19.28
N LEU A 209 18.97 -10.89 20.12
CA LEU A 209 17.52 -10.65 20.28
C LEU A 209 17.23 -9.25 20.80
N ALA A 210 17.97 -8.78 21.81
CA ALA A 210 17.84 -7.41 22.33
C ALA A 210 18.15 -6.35 21.24
N ALA A 211 19.22 -6.54 20.46
CA ALA A 211 19.58 -5.65 19.36
C ALA A 211 18.51 -5.65 18.24
N LYS A 212 17.93 -6.82 17.91
CA LYS A 212 16.83 -6.93 16.93
C LYS A 212 15.54 -6.26 17.41
N GLU A 213 15.22 -6.30 18.69
CA GLU A 213 14.08 -5.55 19.24
C GLU A 213 14.29 -4.04 19.18
N GLU A 214 15.49 -3.57 19.50
CA GLU A 214 15.83 -2.15 19.43
C GLU A 214 15.78 -1.63 17.99
N GLN A 215 16.26 -2.44 17.05
CA GLN A 215 16.17 -2.18 15.61
C GLN A 215 14.71 -2.08 15.14
N LYS A 216 13.81 -2.98 15.58
CA LYS A 216 12.38 -2.91 15.24
C LYS A 216 11.73 -1.64 15.79
N LYS A 217 12.05 -1.23 17.02
CA LYS A 217 11.52 0.00 17.63
C LYS A 217 11.95 1.24 16.84
N LYS A 218 13.22 1.32 16.45
CA LYS A 218 13.78 2.44 15.68
C LYS A 218 13.32 2.43 14.22
N ALA A 219 13.22 1.27 13.57
CA ALA A 219 12.68 1.13 12.22
C ALA A 219 11.20 1.57 12.13
N GLY A 220 10.39 1.26 13.16
CA GLY A 220 9.02 1.76 13.27
C GLY A 220 8.94 3.28 13.34
N GLN A 221 9.87 3.92 14.06
CA GLN A 221 9.96 5.37 14.18
C GLN A 221 10.35 6.06 12.85
N VAL A 222 11.24 5.45 12.06
CA VAL A 222 11.62 5.96 10.73
C VAL A 222 10.46 5.82 9.72
N SER A 223 9.68 4.74 9.79
CA SER A 223 8.49 4.56 8.93
C SER A 223 7.37 5.58 9.18
N SER A 224 7.44 6.31 10.30
CA SER A 224 6.45 7.33 10.69
C SER A 224 6.81 8.74 10.18
N PHE A 225 7.98 8.94 9.58
CA PHE A 225 8.34 10.21 8.93
C PHE A 225 7.58 10.35 7.60
N LYS A 226 6.41 10.99 7.65
CA LYS A 226 5.71 11.50 6.46
C LYS A 226 6.26 12.89 6.11
N PRO A 227 6.61 13.16 4.83
CA PRO A 227 6.95 14.51 4.41
C PRO A 227 5.74 15.44 4.60
N PRO A 228 5.97 16.74 4.85
CA PRO A 228 4.90 17.72 4.90
C PRO A 228 4.36 17.85 3.49
N VAL A 229 3.09 17.49 3.32
CA VAL A 229 2.39 17.68 2.06
C VAL A 229 2.09 19.18 1.96
N GLY A 230 3.00 19.92 1.32
CA GLY A 230 2.83 21.31 0.96
C GLY A 230 1.64 21.47 0.02
N GLY A 231 0.50 21.90 0.57
CA GLY A 231 -0.68 22.25 -0.18
C GLY A 231 -0.49 23.58 -0.89
N GLY A 232 -0.03 23.53 -2.13
CA GLY A 232 0.13 24.71 -2.99
C GLY A 232 0.47 24.37 -4.43
N GLY A 233 -0.54 23.90 -5.19
CA GLY A 233 -0.60 24.03 -6.65
C GLY A 233 0.30 23.11 -7.50
N GLY A 234 -0.34 22.29 -8.35
CA GLY A 234 0.28 21.76 -9.57
C GLY A 234 1.10 20.49 -9.41
N ALA A 235 0.45 19.35 -9.16
CA ALA A 235 1.08 18.04 -9.20
C ALA A 235 1.46 17.63 -10.63
N SER A 236 2.71 17.88 -11.02
CA SER A 236 3.42 17.11 -12.03
C SER A 236 3.71 15.72 -11.44
N LYS A 237 3.04 14.68 -11.95
CA LYS A 237 3.19 13.29 -11.49
C LYS A 237 4.62 12.77 -11.74
N PRO A 238 5.23 12.01 -10.81
CA PRO A 238 6.50 11.33 -11.06
C PRO A 238 6.33 10.19 -12.08
N ALA A 239 7.32 10.04 -12.96
CA ALA A 239 7.36 8.96 -13.95
C ALA A 239 7.35 7.59 -13.25
N LYS A 240 6.47 6.69 -13.70
CA LYS A 240 6.32 5.33 -13.16
C LYS A 240 7.50 4.44 -13.62
N PRO A 241 7.95 3.48 -12.80
CA PRO A 241 8.93 2.49 -13.22
C PRO A 241 8.36 1.61 -14.34
N CYS A 242 9.01 1.62 -15.50
CA CYS A 242 8.55 0.88 -16.68
C CYS A 242 8.91 -0.61 -16.53
N ASN A 243 7.89 -1.45 -16.55
CA ASN A 243 8.00 -2.90 -16.39
C ASN A 243 7.61 -3.59 -17.71
N CYS A 244 8.35 -3.30 -18.79
CA CYS A 244 8.09 -3.81 -20.14
C CYS A 244 9.11 -4.92 -20.50
N GLN A 245 8.65 -5.96 -21.20
CA GLN A 245 9.56 -6.97 -21.79
C GLN A 245 10.31 -6.38 -23.00
N PRO A 246 11.56 -6.84 -23.25
CA PRO A 246 12.39 -6.30 -24.33
C PRO A 246 11.80 -6.63 -25.70
N GLY A 247 11.42 -5.59 -26.45
CA GLY A 247 11.00 -5.68 -27.86
C GLY A 247 9.60 -5.14 -28.20
N ASP A 248 8.85 -4.58 -27.24
CA ASP A 248 7.50 -4.09 -27.50
C ASP A 248 7.50 -2.64 -28.08
N PRO A 249 7.06 -2.43 -29.33
CA PRO A 249 7.06 -1.12 -29.99
C PRO A 249 5.99 -0.14 -29.47
N LEU A 250 5.15 -0.56 -28.52
CA LEU A 250 4.11 0.30 -27.92
C LEU A 250 4.49 0.86 -26.54
N CYS A 251 5.67 0.53 -26.01
CA CYS A 251 6.13 1.03 -24.71
C CYS A 251 7.03 2.27 -24.89
N SER A 252 6.43 3.47 -24.77
CA SER A 252 7.09 4.78 -24.95
C SER A 252 7.80 5.28 -23.67
N CYS A 253 8.73 4.50 -23.13
CA CYS A 253 9.59 4.94 -22.03
C CYS A 253 10.97 5.34 -22.58
N LEU A 254 11.10 6.62 -22.94
CA LEU A 254 12.35 7.35 -23.18
C LEU A 254 12.43 8.50 -22.17
#